data_AF-A0A2G6F820-F1
#
_entry.id   AF-A0A2G6F820-F1
#
_cell.length_a   1.000
_cell.length_b   1.000
_cell.length_c   1.000
_cell.angle_alpha   90.00
_cell.angle_beta   90.00
_cell.angle_gamma   90.00
#
_symmetry.space_group_name_H-M   'P 1'
#
loop_
_entity.id
_entity.type
_entity.pdbx_description
1 polymer ?
#
loop_
_entity_poly.entity_id
_entity_poly.type
_entity_poly.pdbx_seq_one_letter_code
_entity_poly.pdbx_strand_id
1 'polypeptide(L)'
;MKKFDRNKQICLPRKELKDTQIDLEGRALILGFNEPRFRKSKRKKTVGDIDSKLNARFVTYFLPLVELAKQQKNPPRVYIMSGIVAALRYNSETENQRKILLANNKLKIDFLQKFFEYFFDDTFLLIEYVCPQDILKVSETELLKFWEIIEQRYPDELRTLKFHLAKFAYPRKFNVSDIKDLTLEQRNELQTIDLSNPITYCLFHVFALGDINFEGNYVHCSRGYVSVGGPSESVFNTFRDLAFKTLKDLDYKFFEKKIELFDNFKIVLTDEQKVPTPYNGMIKKNELYEVTYENERSLDFYDEEPKIKPQMDYMYENIVPKDQYKLFWNNYKARYFKLKERYRRAYEIEGEW
;
A
#
# COMPACT_ATOMS: atom_id res chain seq x y z
N MET A 1 3.54 -22.64 -21.20
CA MET A 1 4.28 -22.07 -20.04
C MET A 1 5.19 -20.96 -20.57
N LYS A 2 4.88 -19.68 -20.33
CA LYS A 2 5.78 -18.58 -20.73
C LYS A 2 6.97 -18.59 -19.76
N LYS A 3 8.20 -18.78 -20.25
CA LYS A 3 9.41 -18.55 -19.44
C LYS A 3 9.60 -17.04 -19.33
N PHE A 4 9.62 -16.52 -18.11
CA PHE A 4 9.58 -15.08 -17.86
C PHE A 4 10.98 -14.50 -17.69
N ASP A 5 11.14 -13.27 -18.18
CA ASP A 5 12.34 -12.46 -18.01
C ASP A 5 12.35 -11.89 -16.59
N ARG A 6 13.43 -12.20 -15.84
CA ARG A 6 13.58 -11.87 -14.42
C ARG A 6 13.58 -10.37 -14.14
N ASN A 7 13.80 -9.55 -15.16
CA ASN A 7 13.87 -8.08 -15.04
C ASN A 7 12.54 -7.37 -15.36
N LYS A 8 11.44 -8.10 -15.60
CA LYS A 8 10.21 -7.49 -16.14
C LYS A 8 9.09 -7.38 -15.12
N GLN A 9 8.60 -6.15 -14.99
CA GLN A 9 7.25 -5.86 -14.51
C GLN A 9 6.23 -6.48 -15.47
N ILE A 10 5.26 -7.23 -14.94
CA ILE A 10 4.08 -7.65 -15.69
C ILE A 10 2.96 -6.66 -15.43
N CYS A 11 2.36 -6.14 -16.49
CA CYS A 11 1.12 -5.36 -16.43
C CYS A 11 -0.01 -6.17 -17.04
N LEU A 12 -1.10 -6.39 -16.30
CA LEU A 12 -2.29 -7.04 -16.82
C LEU A 12 -3.58 -6.49 -16.18
N PRO A 13 -4.73 -6.53 -16.87
CA PRO A 13 -6.02 -6.27 -16.26
C PRO A 13 -6.30 -7.21 -15.09
N ARG A 14 -6.84 -6.69 -13.98
CA ARG A 14 -7.16 -7.49 -12.79
C ARG A 14 -7.99 -8.73 -13.11
N LYS A 15 -9.00 -8.59 -13.99
CA LYS A 15 -9.90 -9.67 -14.41
C LYS A 15 -9.19 -10.83 -15.12
N GLU A 16 -8.03 -10.59 -15.70
CA GLU A 16 -7.24 -11.59 -16.44
C GLU A 16 -6.26 -12.34 -15.54
N LEU A 17 -6.13 -11.95 -14.26
CA LEU A 17 -5.21 -12.58 -13.32
C LEU A 17 -5.52 -14.07 -13.13
N LYS A 18 -6.80 -14.41 -12.98
CA LYS A 18 -7.25 -15.81 -12.84
C LYS A 18 -6.94 -16.69 -14.04
N ASP A 19 -6.92 -16.11 -15.25
CA ASP A 19 -6.74 -16.85 -16.50
C ASP A 19 -5.26 -16.85 -16.95
N THR A 20 -4.42 -16.02 -16.32
CA THR A 20 -3.00 -15.90 -16.63
C THR A 20 -2.19 -16.72 -15.64
N GLN A 21 -1.66 -17.87 -16.08
CA GLN A 21 -0.76 -18.69 -15.26
C GLN A 21 0.56 -17.96 -14.98
N ILE A 22 0.80 -17.60 -13.72
CA ILE A 22 2.06 -16.99 -13.26
C ILE A 22 2.75 -17.96 -12.29
N ASP A 23 3.95 -18.40 -12.64
CA ASP A 23 4.81 -19.20 -11.76
C ASP A 23 5.67 -18.25 -10.92
N LEU A 24 5.55 -18.33 -9.59
CA LEU A 24 6.35 -17.51 -8.68
C LEU A 24 7.80 -18.03 -8.55
N GLU A 25 8.09 -19.23 -9.09
CA GLU A 25 9.36 -19.96 -9.01
C GLU A 25 9.87 -20.15 -7.57
N GLY A 26 8.94 -20.25 -6.61
CA GLY A 26 9.24 -20.39 -5.18
C GLY A 26 9.63 -19.08 -4.46
N ARG A 27 9.40 -17.92 -5.07
CA ARG A 27 9.45 -16.61 -4.39
C ARG A 27 8.32 -16.46 -3.39
N ALA A 28 8.55 -15.68 -2.35
CA ALA A 28 7.46 -15.26 -1.45
C ALA A 28 6.64 -14.13 -2.09
N LEU A 29 5.37 -14.02 -1.72
CA LEU A 29 4.56 -12.86 -2.10
C LEU A 29 4.76 -11.74 -1.08
N ILE A 30 4.78 -10.49 -1.54
CA ILE A 30 4.85 -9.31 -0.68
C ILE A 30 3.84 -8.26 -1.14
N LEU A 31 3.14 -7.65 -0.20
CA LEU A 31 2.19 -6.57 -0.49
C LEU A 31 2.17 -5.58 0.66
N GLY A 32 2.44 -4.33 0.32
CA GLY A 32 2.41 -3.21 1.26
C GLY A 32 1.10 -2.45 1.20
N PHE A 33 0.59 -2.00 2.35
CA PHE A 33 -0.47 -1.00 2.42
C PHE A 33 -0.08 0.11 3.39
N ASN A 34 -0.60 1.31 3.13
CA ASN A 34 -0.25 2.51 3.89
C ASN A 34 -1.47 3.10 4.57
N GLU A 35 -1.30 3.59 5.78
CA GLU A 35 -2.34 4.42 6.39
C GLU A 35 -2.39 5.78 5.69
N PRO A 36 -3.59 6.26 5.32
CA PRO A 36 -3.75 7.54 4.65
C PRO A 36 -3.33 8.72 5.52
N ARG A 37 -3.13 9.87 4.87
CA ARG A 37 -2.96 11.14 5.58
C ARG A 37 -4.17 11.45 6.45
N PHE A 38 -3.93 11.87 7.68
CA PHE A 38 -5.00 12.26 8.58
C PHE A 38 -5.82 13.41 7.97
N ARG A 39 -7.14 13.27 7.92
CA ARG A 39 -8.06 14.33 7.46
C ARG A 39 -9.13 14.61 8.49
N LYS A 40 -9.47 15.90 8.62
CA LYS A 40 -10.53 16.41 9.50
C LYS A 40 -11.85 16.55 8.74
N SER A 41 -12.96 16.23 9.40
CA SER A 41 -14.30 16.48 8.84
C SER A 41 -14.59 17.98 8.77
N LYS A 42 -15.23 18.44 7.69
CA LYS A 42 -15.73 19.83 7.60
C LYS A 42 -16.91 20.09 8.55
N ARG A 43 -17.71 19.07 8.87
CA ARG A 43 -18.93 19.20 9.70
C ARG A 43 -18.64 19.08 11.18
N LYS A 44 -17.69 18.23 11.56
CA LYS A 44 -17.23 18.08 12.94
C LYS A 44 -15.74 18.42 12.97
N LYS A 45 -15.40 19.66 13.32
CA LYS A 45 -14.01 20.15 13.42
C LYS A 45 -13.12 19.31 14.38
N THR A 46 -13.74 18.43 15.16
CA THR A 46 -13.16 17.54 16.18
C THR A 46 -13.02 16.08 15.75
N VAL A 47 -13.72 15.60 14.70
CA VAL A 47 -13.58 14.21 14.25
C VAL A 47 -12.37 14.12 13.35
N GLY A 48 -11.30 13.62 13.95
CA GLY A 48 -10.12 13.20 13.27
C GLY A 48 -10.24 11.73 12.85
N ASP A 49 -9.83 11.44 11.63
CA ASP A 49 -9.68 10.12 11.03
C ASP A 49 -10.88 9.56 10.25
N ILE A 50 -11.30 10.32 9.25
CA ILE A 50 -12.25 9.83 8.25
C ILE A 50 -11.62 8.74 7.38
N ASP A 51 -10.29 8.78 7.18
CA ASP A 51 -9.65 8.06 6.07
C ASP A 51 -9.10 6.69 6.50
N SER A 52 -8.78 6.46 7.78
CA SER A 52 -8.16 5.21 8.22
C SER A 52 -9.13 4.19 8.84
N LYS A 53 -10.43 4.49 8.90
CA LYS A 53 -11.43 3.53 9.40
C LYS A 53 -11.42 2.24 8.58
N LEU A 54 -11.63 1.12 9.26
CA LEU A 54 -11.81 -0.17 8.61
C LEU A 54 -13.10 -0.13 7.78
N ASN A 55 -12.96 -0.21 6.46
CA ASN A 55 -14.07 -0.33 5.53
C ASN A 55 -14.18 -1.74 4.98
N ALA A 56 -15.39 -2.15 4.62
CA ALA A 56 -15.65 -3.51 4.15
C ALA A 56 -15.00 -3.84 2.79
N ARG A 57 -14.60 -2.84 1.99
CA ARG A 57 -13.88 -3.07 0.73
C ARG A 57 -12.39 -3.35 0.94
N PHE A 58 -11.84 -3.09 2.12
CA PHE A 58 -10.41 -3.18 2.43
C PHE A 58 -9.75 -4.48 1.95
N VAL A 59 -10.39 -5.63 2.17
CA VAL A 59 -9.88 -6.96 1.79
C VAL A 59 -9.66 -7.12 0.29
N THR A 60 -10.42 -6.39 -0.54
CA THR A 60 -10.31 -6.47 -2.00
C THR A 60 -8.93 -6.08 -2.53
N TYR A 61 -8.14 -5.34 -1.74
CA TYR A 61 -6.76 -4.99 -2.08
C TYR A 61 -5.81 -6.19 -2.02
N PHE A 62 -6.08 -7.18 -1.16
CA PHE A 62 -5.19 -8.31 -0.90
C PHE A 62 -5.57 -9.58 -1.68
N LEU A 63 -6.76 -9.60 -2.28
CA LEU A 63 -7.26 -10.74 -3.05
C LEU A 63 -6.36 -11.19 -4.21
N PRO A 64 -5.63 -10.30 -4.91
CA PRO A 64 -4.65 -10.74 -5.90
C PRO A 64 -3.61 -11.74 -5.37
N LEU A 65 -3.25 -11.66 -4.08
CA LEU A 65 -2.34 -12.62 -3.45
C LEU A 65 -2.94 -14.01 -3.37
N VAL A 66 -4.25 -14.09 -3.06
CA VAL A 66 -5.00 -15.34 -2.98
C VAL A 66 -5.03 -16.01 -4.34
N GLU A 67 -5.30 -15.24 -5.40
CA GLU A 67 -5.33 -15.77 -6.77
C GLU A 67 -3.96 -16.31 -7.20
N LEU A 68 -2.90 -15.54 -7.00
CA LEU A 68 -1.54 -15.97 -7.33
C LEU A 68 -1.14 -17.21 -6.53
N ALA A 69 -1.48 -17.27 -5.24
CA ALA A 69 -1.18 -18.43 -4.41
C ALA A 69 -1.92 -19.69 -4.87
N LYS A 70 -3.21 -19.59 -5.24
CA LYS A 70 -4.00 -20.71 -5.78
C LYS A 70 -3.47 -21.27 -7.09
N GLN A 71 -2.70 -20.48 -7.86
CA GLN A 71 -2.05 -20.95 -9.09
C GLN A 71 -0.79 -21.78 -8.85
N GLN A 72 -0.24 -21.76 -7.63
CA GLN A 72 1.04 -22.41 -7.34
C GLN A 72 0.87 -23.88 -6.99
N LYS A 73 1.82 -24.70 -7.42
CA LYS A 73 1.88 -26.12 -7.02
C LYS A 73 2.08 -26.29 -5.51
N ASN A 74 2.85 -25.39 -4.89
CA ASN A 74 3.08 -25.35 -3.46
C ASN A 74 2.61 -24.00 -2.90
N PRO A 75 1.88 -23.98 -1.77
CA PRO A 75 1.46 -22.73 -1.15
C PRO A 75 2.65 -21.79 -0.88
N PRO A 76 2.61 -20.53 -1.33
CA PRO A 76 3.67 -19.59 -1.06
C PRO A 76 3.61 -19.05 0.39
N ARG A 77 4.73 -18.51 0.86
CA ARG A 77 4.73 -17.60 2.00
C ARG A 77 4.29 -16.20 1.55
N VAL A 78 3.63 -15.47 2.43
CA VAL A 78 3.14 -14.11 2.17
C VAL A 78 3.62 -13.16 3.25
N TYR A 79 4.07 -11.98 2.84
CA TYR A 79 4.35 -10.83 3.69
C TYR A 79 3.31 -9.74 3.45
N ILE A 80 2.50 -9.46 4.47
CA ILE A 80 1.58 -8.31 4.48
C ILE A 80 2.23 -7.21 5.28
N MET A 81 2.67 -6.16 4.58
CA MET A 81 3.46 -5.10 5.17
C MET A 81 2.64 -3.84 5.39
N SER A 82 2.74 -3.25 6.56
CA SER A 82 2.19 -1.92 6.80
C SER A 82 3.28 -0.86 6.76
N GLY A 83 3.14 0.16 5.91
CA GLY A 83 3.98 1.35 5.96
C GLY A 83 3.58 2.34 7.05
N ILE A 84 3.04 1.85 8.18
CA ILE A 84 2.62 2.67 9.32
C ILE A 84 3.74 3.58 9.82
N VAL A 85 5.01 3.17 9.77
CA VAL A 85 6.15 4.04 10.16
C VAL A 85 6.21 5.30 9.30
N ALA A 86 6.12 5.15 7.98
CA ALA A 86 6.09 6.29 7.07
C ALA A 86 4.83 7.15 7.31
N ALA A 87 3.68 6.51 7.56
CA ALA A 87 2.46 7.24 7.89
C ALA A 87 2.57 8.03 9.21
N LEU A 88 3.12 7.45 10.28
CA LEU A 88 3.30 8.17 11.54
C LEU A 88 4.21 9.40 11.37
N ARG A 89 5.22 9.31 10.52
CA ARG A 89 6.16 10.42 10.26
C ARG A 89 5.55 11.51 9.36
N TYR A 90 4.88 11.14 8.28
CA TYR A 90 4.50 12.07 7.21
C TYR A 90 2.99 12.36 7.12
N ASN A 91 2.16 11.53 7.74
CA ASN A 91 0.70 11.60 7.64
C ASN A 91 0.01 12.09 8.91
N SER A 92 0.75 12.28 10.01
CA SER A 92 0.24 12.73 11.31
C SER A 92 0.90 14.04 11.76
N GLU A 93 0.13 14.92 12.41
CA GLU A 93 0.57 16.23 12.90
C GLU A 93 0.65 16.31 14.43
N THR A 94 -0.04 15.42 15.15
CA THR A 94 -0.07 15.41 16.62
C THR A 94 0.10 14.01 17.20
N GLU A 95 0.50 13.93 18.46
CA GLU A 95 0.64 12.64 19.16
C GLU A 95 -0.69 11.87 19.23
N ASN A 96 -1.81 12.57 19.45
CA ASN A 96 -3.12 11.92 19.42
C ASN A 96 -3.43 11.32 18.04
N GLN A 97 -3.05 11.99 16.94
CA GLN A 97 -3.21 11.44 15.58
C GLN A 97 -2.33 10.19 15.37
N ARG A 98 -1.10 10.19 15.88
CA ARG A 98 -0.21 9.02 15.83
C ARG A 98 -0.81 7.81 16.55
N LYS A 99 -1.33 8.03 17.76
CA LYS A 99 -2.03 7.01 18.55
C LYS A 99 -3.23 6.42 17.80
N ILE A 100 -4.05 7.28 17.19
CA ILE A 100 -5.22 6.84 16.40
C ILE A 100 -4.78 6.04 15.16
N LEU A 101 -3.81 6.53 14.38
CA LEU A 101 -3.31 5.83 13.20
C LEU A 101 -2.74 4.46 13.54
N LEU A 102 -1.97 4.36 14.62
CA LEU A 102 -1.42 3.09 15.11
C LEU A 102 -2.53 2.12 15.53
N ALA A 103 -3.56 2.62 16.23
CA ALA A 103 -4.70 1.81 16.64
C ALA A 103 -5.52 1.30 15.44
N ASN A 104 -5.80 2.16 14.47
CA ASN A 104 -6.53 1.79 13.25
C ASN A 104 -5.74 0.80 12.39
N ASN A 105 -4.42 0.96 12.30
CA ASN A 105 -3.56 0.00 11.64
C ASN A 105 -3.63 -1.39 12.31
N LYS A 106 -3.56 -1.45 13.64
CA LYS A 106 -3.71 -2.70 14.39
C LYS A 106 -5.08 -3.35 14.19
N LEU A 107 -6.16 -2.56 14.14
CA LEU A 107 -7.50 -3.07 13.83
C LEU A 107 -7.60 -3.67 12.43
N LYS A 108 -6.95 -3.05 11.43
CA LYS A 108 -6.89 -3.56 10.06
C LYS A 108 -6.08 -4.86 9.97
N ILE A 109 -4.94 -4.93 10.65
CA ILE A 109 -4.14 -6.16 10.70
C ILE A 109 -4.91 -7.31 11.37
N ASP A 110 -5.57 -7.06 12.51
CA ASP A 110 -6.41 -8.08 13.17
C ASP A 110 -7.56 -8.55 12.26
N PHE A 111 -8.19 -7.62 11.54
CA PHE A 111 -9.24 -7.96 10.58
C PHE A 111 -8.72 -8.83 9.44
N LEU A 112 -7.55 -8.50 8.87
CA LEU A 112 -6.93 -9.32 7.83
C LEU A 112 -6.56 -10.70 8.35
N GLN A 113 -5.99 -10.81 9.56
CA GLN A 113 -5.72 -12.10 10.18
C GLN A 113 -6.97 -12.96 10.24
N LYS A 114 -8.07 -12.42 10.78
CA LYS A 114 -9.32 -13.16 10.88
C LYS A 114 -9.96 -13.46 9.53
N PHE A 115 -9.81 -12.56 8.55
CA PHE A 115 -10.30 -12.77 7.20
C PHE A 115 -9.55 -13.92 6.50
N PHE A 116 -8.22 -13.92 6.54
CA PHE A 116 -7.41 -14.98 5.93
C PHE A 116 -7.59 -16.32 6.64
N GLU A 117 -7.62 -16.34 7.97
CA GLU A 117 -7.92 -17.55 8.75
C GLU A 117 -9.30 -18.13 8.42
N TYR A 118 -10.31 -17.28 8.17
CA TYR A 118 -11.68 -17.75 7.94
C TYR A 118 -11.89 -18.28 6.51
N PHE A 119 -11.28 -17.62 5.51
CA PHE A 119 -11.56 -17.92 4.09
C PHE A 119 -10.44 -18.69 3.37
N PHE A 120 -9.21 -18.68 3.89
CA PHE A 120 -8.00 -19.07 3.15
C PHE A 120 -6.96 -19.77 4.04
N ASP A 121 -7.40 -20.55 5.04
CA ASP A 121 -6.55 -21.27 6.00
C ASP A 121 -5.44 -22.11 5.34
N ASP A 122 -5.75 -22.76 4.21
CA ASP A 122 -4.81 -23.62 3.49
C ASP A 122 -4.24 -23.00 2.19
N THR A 123 -4.54 -21.74 1.89
CA THR A 123 -4.08 -21.10 0.64
C THR A 123 -2.59 -20.72 0.69
N PHE A 124 -2.07 -20.45 1.88
CA PHE A 124 -0.72 -19.95 2.09
C PHE A 124 0.02 -20.86 3.08
N LEU A 125 1.32 -21.02 2.88
CA LEU A 125 2.14 -21.76 3.85
C LEU A 125 2.26 -21.01 5.17
N LEU A 126 2.36 -19.68 5.08
CA LEU A 126 2.48 -18.75 6.20
C LEU A 126 2.10 -17.35 5.72
N ILE A 127 1.40 -16.60 6.57
CA ILE A 127 1.20 -15.16 6.38
C ILE A 127 1.90 -14.42 7.52
N GLU A 128 2.91 -13.63 7.17
CA GLU A 128 3.64 -12.78 8.09
C GLU A 128 3.11 -11.34 8.00
N TYR A 129 2.58 -10.85 9.11
CA TYR A 129 2.09 -9.47 9.23
C TYR A 129 3.23 -8.61 9.76
N VAL A 130 3.84 -7.85 8.86
CA VAL A 130 5.03 -7.07 9.16
C VAL A 130 4.62 -5.63 9.39
N CYS A 131 4.72 -5.20 10.64
CA CYS A 131 4.78 -3.79 11.02
C CYS A 131 6.25 -3.50 11.26
N PRO A 132 6.96 -2.89 10.30
CA PRO A 132 8.37 -2.64 10.47
C PRO A 132 8.57 -1.77 11.71
N GLN A 133 9.22 -2.29 12.74
CA GLN A 133 9.31 -1.56 14.01
C GLN A 133 10.45 -0.54 14.00
N ASP A 134 11.39 -0.65 13.06
CA ASP A 134 12.64 0.11 13.13
C ASP A 134 13.39 0.25 11.78
N ILE A 135 12.72 0.72 10.71
CA ILE A 135 13.40 0.79 9.38
C ILE A 135 14.29 2.03 9.24
N LEU A 136 14.27 3.00 10.16
CA LEU A 136 15.08 4.21 10.00
C LEU A 136 16.38 4.20 10.76
N LYS A 137 17.15 3.20 10.42
CA LYS A 137 18.59 3.22 10.59
C LYS A 137 19.27 4.29 9.70
N VAL A 138 18.53 4.92 8.78
CA VAL A 138 19.02 5.92 7.83
C VAL A 138 18.31 7.26 8.08
N SER A 139 19.07 8.35 8.19
CA SER A 139 18.52 9.69 8.37
C SER A 139 17.88 10.25 7.09
N GLU A 140 16.92 11.17 7.21
CA GLU A 140 16.35 11.88 6.03
C GLU A 140 17.43 12.56 5.19
N THR A 141 18.45 13.11 5.85
CA THR A 141 19.59 13.73 5.18
C THR A 141 20.33 12.74 4.28
N GLU A 142 20.58 11.52 4.76
CA GLU A 142 21.20 10.46 3.95
C GLU A 142 20.28 10.01 2.81
N LEU A 143 18.96 9.94 3.04
CA LEU A 143 17.99 9.62 2.00
C LEU A 143 17.97 10.69 0.88
N LEU A 144 18.02 11.97 1.25
CA LEU A 144 18.09 13.06 0.28
C LEU A 144 19.41 13.08 -0.48
N LYS A 145 20.55 12.84 0.19
CA LYS A 145 21.85 12.68 -0.48
C LYS A 145 21.84 11.51 -1.47
N PHE A 146 21.23 10.39 -1.08
CA PHE A 146 21.07 9.25 -1.98
C PHE A 146 20.19 9.60 -3.19
N TRP A 147 19.12 10.36 -2.97
CA TRP A 147 18.29 10.88 -4.05
C TRP A 147 19.06 11.80 -5.00
N GLU A 148 19.92 12.69 -4.49
CA GLU A 148 20.76 13.57 -5.34
C GLU A 148 21.66 12.75 -6.28
N ILE A 149 22.18 11.61 -5.83
CA ILE A 149 22.97 10.71 -6.66
C ILE A 149 22.10 10.07 -7.75
N ILE A 150 20.88 9.61 -7.41
CA ILE A 150 19.91 9.13 -8.40
C ILE A 150 19.64 10.24 -9.43
N GLU A 151 19.50 11.49 -8.96
CA GLU A 151 19.23 12.66 -9.78
C GLU A 151 20.29 12.97 -10.81
N GLN A 152 21.55 12.88 -10.40
CA GLN A 152 22.68 13.10 -11.31
C GLN A 152 22.82 11.98 -12.34
N ARG A 153 22.44 10.74 -12.00
CA ARG A 153 22.64 9.57 -12.86
C ARG A 153 21.51 9.34 -13.86
N TYR A 154 20.27 9.64 -13.50
CA TYR A 154 19.08 9.30 -14.29
C TYR A 154 18.18 10.52 -14.56
N PRO A 155 18.71 11.62 -15.13
CA PRO A 155 17.96 12.88 -15.28
C PRO A 155 16.71 12.75 -16.15
N ASP A 156 16.73 11.88 -17.17
CA ASP A 156 15.63 11.72 -18.12
C ASP A 156 14.44 10.97 -17.51
N GLU A 157 14.71 9.86 -16.80
CA GLU A 157 13.70 9.07 -16.09
C GLU A 157 13.02 9.89 -14.98
N LEU A 158 13.75 10.83 -14.38
CA LEU A 158 13.27 11.62 -13.25
C LEU A 158 12.29 12.71 -13.60
N ARG A 159 12.28 13.19 -14.84
CA ARG A 159 11.33 14.23 -15.24
C ARG A 159 9.88 13.76 -15.03
N THR A 160 9.58 12.54 -15.47
CA THR A 160 8.27 11.91 -15.29
C THR A 160 8.01 11.54 -13.83
N LEU A 161 9.04 11.05 -13.12
CA LEU A 161 8.91 10.69 -11.71
C LEU A 161 8.60 11.90 -10.83
N LYS A 162 9.29 13.03 -11.01
CA LYS A 162 9.02 14.29 -10.31
C LYS A 162 7.60 14.79 -10.56
N PHE A 163 7.11 14.69 -11.81
CA PHE A 163 5.72 15.00 -12.11
C PHE A 163 4.73 14.15 -11.30
N HIS A 164 4.95 12.83 -11.22
CA HIS A 164 4.10 11.95 -10.42
C HIS A 164 4.17 12.26 -8.92
N LEU A 165 5.36 12.53 -8.38
CA LEU A 165 5.53 12.94 -6.98
C LEU A 165 4.80 14.25 -6.68
N ALA A 166 4.94 15.25 -7.56
CA ALA A 166 4.22 16.51 -7.45
C ALA A 166 2.69 16.32 -7.52
N LYS A 167 2.22 15.40 -8.38
CA LYS A 167 0.80 15.02 -8.46
C LYS A 167 0.29 14.33 -7.20
N PHE A 168 1.11 13.54 -6.51
CA PHE A 168 0.73 12.96 -5.22
C PHE A 168 0.71 13.99 -4.09
N ALA A 169 1.71 14.88 -4.03
CA ALA A 169 1.82 15.90 -2.99
C ALA A 169 0.80 17.05 -3.17
N TYR A 170 0.54 17.46 -4.43
CA TYR A 170 -0.30 18.60 -4.79
C TYR A 170 -1.33 18.24 -5.88
N PRO A 171 -2.26 17.31 -5.59
CA PRO A 171 -3.17 16.75 -6.60
C PRO A 171 -4.12 17.78 -7.23
N ARG A 172 -4.40 18.90 -6.56
CA ARG A 172 -5.21 19.99 -7.12
C ARG A 172 -4.44 20.85 -8.13
N LYS A 173 -3.12 20.98 -7.94
CA LYS A 173 -2.25 21.78 -8.80
C LYS A 173 -1.85 21.00 -10.05
N PHE A 174 -1.52 19.72 -9.90
CA PHE A 174 -1.06 18.84 -10.99
C PHE A 174 -2.14 17.82 -11.39
N ASN A 175 -3.38 18.29 -11.58
CA ASN A 175 -4.52 17.43 -11.96
C ASN A 175 -4.58 17.18 -13.49
N VAL A 176 -3.45 16.81 -14.10
CA VAL A 176 -3.38 16.45 -15.53
C VAL A 176 -3.00 14.98 -15.69
N SER A 177 -3.31 14.40 -16.84
CA SER A 177 -3.07 12.98 -17.10
C SER A 177 -1.59 12.70 -17.34
N ASP A 178 -0.97 13.47 -18.23
CA ASP A 178 0.42 13.31 -18.66
C ASP A 178 1.25 14.58 -18.40
N ILE A 179 2.57 14.43 -18.30
CA ILE A 179 3.51 15.55 -18.16
C ILE A 179 3.47 16.50 -19.36
N LYS A 180 3.12 15.99 -20.55
CA LYS A 180 2.96 16.78 -21.77
C LYS A 180 1.82 17.79 -21.66
N ASP A 181 0.81 17.49 -20.86
CA ASP A 181 -0.39 18.31 -20.67
C ASP A 181 -0.18 19.46 -19.67
N LEU A 182 1.01 19.57 -19.06
CA LEU A 182 1.31 20.66 -18.14
C LEU A 182 1.38 22.01 -18.85
N THR A 183 0.73 23.02 -18.27
CA THR A 183 0.87 24.43 -18.66
C THR A 183 2.31 24.90 -18.43
N LEU A 184 2.70 26.01 -19.07
CA LEU A 184 4.04 26.60 -18.86
C LEU A 184 4.28 26.95 -17.38
N GLU A 185 3.26 27.48 -16.70
CA GLU A 185 3.30 27.79 -15.27
C GLU A 185 3.57 26.53 -14.42
N GLN A 186 2.82 25.45 -14.65
CA GLN A 186 3.02 24.19 -13.93
C GLN A 186 4.39 23.57 -14.21
N ARG A 187 4.93 23.71 -15.44
CA ARG A 187 6.27 23.24 -15.79
C ARG A 187 7.35 24.00 -15.04
N ASN A 188 7.21 25.32 -14.93
CA ASN A 188 8.15 26.16 -14.17
C ASN A 188 8.07 25.86 -12.67
N GLU A 189 6.87 25.70 -12.12
CA GLU A 189 6.69 25.33 -10.70
C GLU A 189 7.27 23.94 -10.41
N LEU A 190 7.11 22.97 -11.31
CA LEU A 190 7.67 21.62 -11.14
C LEU A 190 9.20 21.61 -11.00
N GLN A 191 9.90 22.62 -11.53
CA GLN A 191 11.36 22.74 -11.40
C GLN A 191 11.81 23.25 -10.03
N THR A 192 10.96 24.00 -9.33
CA THR A 192 11.31 24.69 -8.07
C THR A 192 10.57 24.16 -6.86
N ILE A 193 9.56 23.31 -7.06
CA ILE A 193 8.74 22.76 -5.98
C ILE A 193 9.54 21.84 -5.06
N ASP A 194 9.37 22.03 -3.76
CA ASP A 194 9.98 21.16 -2.76
C ASP A 194 9.29 19.79 -2.75
N LEU A 195 10.05 18.76 -3.12
CA LEU A 195 9.62 17.36 -3.13
C LEU A 195 10.34 16.53 -2.06
N SER A 196 11.01 17.13 -1.08
CA SER A 196 11.81 16.42 -0.07
C SER A 196 10.98 15.38 0.71
N ASN A 197 9.78 15.76 1.14
CA ASN A 197 8.85 14.85 1.84
C ASN A 197 8.34 13.70 0.97
N PRO A 198 7.78 13.91 -0.24
CA PRO A 198 7.36 12.79 -1.09
C PRO A 198 8.54 11.92 -1.54
N ILE A 199 9.73 12.49 -1.79
CA ILE A 199 10.94 11.73 -2.14
C ILE A 199 11.36 10.81 -1.00
N THR A 200 11.51 11.37 0.21
CA THR A 200 11.87 10.58 1.38
C THR A 200 10.83 9.49 1.57
N TYR A 201 9.53 9.82 1.63
CA TYR A 201 8.44 8.86 1.71
C TYR A 201 8.53 7.72 0.67
N CYS A 202 8.89 8.00 -0.58
CA CYS A 202 9.10 6.95 -1.59
C CYS A 202 10.33 6.08 -1.31
N LEU A 203 11.45 6.67 -0.87
CA LEU A 203 12.64 5.92 -0.45
C LEU A 203 12.34 4.95 0.69
N PHE A 204 11.54 5.38 1.66
CA PHE A 204 11.05 4.53 2.73
C PHE A 204 10.37 3.26 2.23
N HIS A 205 9.54 3.38 1.18
CA HIS A 205 8.85 2.23 0.61
C HIS A 205 9.80 1.21 -0.02
N VAL A 206 10.94 1.66 -0.55
CA VAL A 206 11.95 0.74 -1.09
C VAL A 206 12.57 -0.13 0.01
N PHE A 207 12.81 0.42 1.20
CA PHE A 207 13.32 -0.35 2.34
C PHE A 207 12.24 -1.20 3.01
N ALA A 208 10.98 -0.78 2.92
CA ALA A 208 9.86 -1.53 3.48
C ALA A 208 9.55 -2.76 2.63
N LEU A 209 9.43 -2.66 1.31
CA LEU A 209 8.96 -3.75 0.44
C LEU A 209 10.02 -4.82 0.11
N GLY A 210 11.08 -4.91 0.91
CA GLY A 210 12.07 -5.98 0.83
C GLY A 210 13.07 -5.86 -0.33
N ASP A 211 13.07 -4.78 -1.11
CA ASP A 211 14.05 -4.59 -2.19
C ASP A 211 15.44 -4.27 -1.66
N ILE A 212 15.48 -3.49 -0.57
CA ILE A 212 16.71 -3.08 0.11
C ILE A 212 16.57 -3.45 1.59
N ASN A 213 17.42 -4.36 2.05
CA ASN A 213 17.44 -4.78 3.44
C ASN A 213 18.73 -4.35 4.14
N PHE A 214 18.59 -3.71 5.30
CA PHE A 214 19.71 -3.40 6.17
C PHE A 214 19.88 -4.49 7.22
N GLU A 215 21.11 -5.02 7.33
CA GLU A 215 21.55 -5.83 8.49
C GLU A 215 20.64 -7.02 8.87
N GLY A 216 19.91 -7.61 7.91
CA GLY A 216 19.06 -8.77 8.21
C GLY A 216 17.77 -8.44 8.97
N ASN A 217 17.25 -7.20 8.88
CA ASN A 217 16.02 -6.77 9.56
C ASN A 217 14.76 -7.60 9.19
N TYR A 218 14.83 -8.44 8.14
CA TYR A 218 13.78 -9.39 7.75
C TYR A 218 14.36 -10.79 7.50
N VAL A 219 13.58 -11.83 7.78
CA VAL A 219 13.90 -13.19 7.33
C VAL A 219 13.60 -13.28 5.84
N HIS A 220 14.64 -13.37 5.01
CA HIS A 220 14.47 -13.32 3.56
C HIS A 220 14.12 -14.66 2.95
N CYS A 221 13.24 -14.61 1.94
CA CYS A 221 13.17 -15.67 0.97
C CYS A 221 14.46 -15.66 0.12
N SER A 222 15.23 -16.74 0.15
CA SER A 222 16.46 -16.86 -0.66
C SER A 222 16.23 -16.73 -2.17
N ARG A 223 14.99 -16.87 -2.63
CA ARG A 223 14.59 -16.70 -4.02
C ARG A 223 14.07 -15.29 -4.35
N GLY A 224 13.93 -14.42 -3.35
CA GLY A 224 13.36 -13.07 -3.49
C GLY A 224 11.83 -13.04 -3.36
N TYR A 225 11.24 -11.91 -3.77
CA TYR A 225 9.82 -11.64 -3.59
C TYR A 225 9.09 -11.37 -4.90
N VAL A 226 7.76 -11.52 -4.86
CA VAL A 226 6.83 -11.05 -5.88
C VAL A 226 5.93 -9.97 -5.27
N SER A 227 6.08 -8.72 -5.73
CA SER A 227 5.25 -7.60 -5.30
C SER A 227 4.05 -7.43 -6.21
N VAL A 228 2.85 -7.28 -5.63
CA VAL A 228 1.60 -7.11 -6.37
C VAL A 228 0.93 -5.80 -5.98
N GLY A 229 0.60 -4.96 -6.97
CA GLY A 229 -0.01 -3.66 -6.71
C GLY A 229 -0.89 -3.16 -7.86
N GLY A 230 -1.58 -2.04 -7.61
CA GLY A 230 -2.41 -1.36 -8.61
C GLY A 230 -1.61 -0.43 -9.52
N PRO A 231 -2.27 0.39 -10.36
CA PRO A 231 -1.58 1.26 -11.33
C PRO A 231 -0.57 2.24 -10.69
N SER A 232 -0.84 2.73 -9.48
CA SER A 232 0.09 3.60 -8.75
C SER A 232 1.43 2.91 -8.41
N GLU A 233 1.43 1.58 -8.29
CA GLU A 233 2.64 0.79 -8.01
C GLU A 233 3.68 0.94 -9.11
N SER A 234 3.27 1.18 -10.37
CA SER A 234 4.20 1.41 -11.48
C SER A 234 5.15 2.58 -11.24
N VAL A 235 4.68 3.65 -10.58
CA VAL A 235 5.51 4.81 -10.23
C VAL A 235 6.50 4.44 -9.13
N PHE A 236 6.05 3.68 -8.12
CA PHE A 236 6.93 3.20 -7.06
C PHE A 236 7.96 2.19 -7.58
N ASN A 237 7.61 1.35 -8.56
CA ASN A 237 8.55 0.43 -9.19
C ASN A 237 9.68 1.16 -9.92
N THR A 238 9.39 2.25 -10.64
CA THR A 238 10.44 3.10 -11.21
C THR A 238 11.38 3.62 -10.12
N PHE A 239 10.81 4.08 -9.00
CA PHE A 239 11.58 4.54 -7.85
C PHE A 239 12.51 3.43 -7.29
N ARG A 240 11.95 2.23 -7.11
CA ARG A 240 12.65 1.04 -6.61
C ARG A 240 13.78 0.60 -7.56
N ASP A 241 13.53 0.61 -8.86
CA ASP A 241 14.51 0.21 -9.87
C ASP A 241 15.71 1.17 -9.93
N LEU A 242 15.46 2.48 -9.87
CA LEU A 242 16.53 3.49 -9.84
C LEU A 242 17.36 3.40 -8.56
N ALA A 243 16.70 3.20 -7.41
CA ALA A 243 17.37 3.01 -6.13
C ALA A 243 18.23 1.73 -6.13
N PHE A 244 17.68 0.61 -6.61
CA PHE A 244 18.38 -0.67 -6.71
C PHE A 244 19.64 -0.56 -7.58
N LYS A 245 19.51 0.00 -8.80
CA LYS A 245 20.65 0.19 -9.72
C LYS A 245 21.73 1.06 -9.08
N THR A 246 21.34 2.16 -8.46
CA THR A 246 22.28 3.08 -7.81
C THR A 246 23.05 2.41 -6.67
N LEU A 247 22.38 1.64 -5.81
CA LEU A 247 23.05 0.96 -4.69
C LEU A 247 23.97 -0.17 -5.11
N LYS A 248 23.60 -0.89 -6.18
CA LYS A 248 24.46 -1.93 -6.78
C LYS A 248 25.78 -1.35 -7.24
N ASP A 249 25.77 -0.15 -7.84
CA ASP A 249 26.97 0.53 -8.31
C ASP A 249 27.80 1.16 -7.17
N LEU A 250 27.15 1.57 -6.08
CA LEU A 250 27.82 2.13 -4.89
C LEU A 250 28.46 1.05 -3.99
N ASP A 251 28.54 -0.20 -4.48
CA ASP A 251 29.11 -1.35 -3.77
C ASP A 251 28.57 -1.49 -2.34
N TYR A 252 27.28 -1.15 -2.14
CA TYR A 252 26.58 -1.31 -0.87
C TYR A 252 27.17 -0.52 0.33
N LYS A 253 28.12 0.41 0.10
CA LYS A 253 28.86 1.15 1.16
C LYS A 253 28.27 2.53 1.50
N PHE A 254 27.27 2.99 0.75
CA PHE A 254 26.74 4.34 0.91
C PHE A 254 26.11 4.58 2.28
N PHE A 255 25.33 3.60 2.74
CA PHE A 255 24.88 3.57 4.13
C PHE A 255 25.97 2.84 4.93
N GLU A 256 26.30 3.31 6.13
CA GLU A 256 27.32 2.72 7.03
C GLU A 256 26.92 1.32 7.58
N LYS A 257 26.05 0.60 6.85
CA LYS A 257 25.35 -0.61 7.25
C LYS A 257 25.41 -1.59 6.09
N LYS A 258 25.51 -2.88 6.40
CA LYS A 258 25.45 -3.92 5.36
C LYS A 258 24.07 -3.86 4.68
N ILE A 259 24.08 -3.75 3.35
CA ILE A 259 22.89 -3.73 2.52
C ILE A 259 22.80 -5.03 1.73
N GLU A 260 21.64 -5.65 1.75
CA GLU A 260 21.28 -6.76 0.88
C GLU A 260 20.23 -6.26 -0.11
N LEU A 261 20.49 -6.45 -1.40
CA LEU A 261 19.57 -6.06 -2.47
C LEU A 261 18.89 -7.29 -3.04
N PHE A 262 17.57 -7.25 -3.12
CA PHE A 262 16.75 -8.30 -3.70
C PHE A 262 15.97 -7.72 -4.88
N ASP A 263 16.09 -8.34 -6.05
CA ASP A 263 15.30 -7.92 -7.20
C ASP A 263 13.93 -8.60 -7.15
N ASN A 264 12.92 -7.80 -6.83
CA ASN A 264 11.54 -8.28 -6.72
C ASN A 264 10.90 -8.40 -8.10
N PHE A 265 10.23 -9.52 -8.33
CA PHE A 265 9.34 -9.65 -9.46
C PHE A 265 8.09 -8.79 -9.23
N LYS A 266 7.70 -7.97 -10.22
CA LYS A 266 6.66 -6.95 -10.04
C LYS A 266 5.43 -7.27 -10.89
N ILE A 267 4.25 -7.32 -10.27
CA ILE A 267 2.96 -7.48 -10.95
C ILE A 267 2.13 -6.22 -10.69
N VAL A 268 1.77 -5.53 -11.77
CA VAL A 268 0.90 -4.36 -11.77
C VAL A 268 -0.43 -4.73 -12.37
N LEU A 269 -1.48 -4.67 -11.55
CA LEU A 269 -2.84 -4.93 -11.98
C LEU A 269 -3.50 -3.62 -12.38
N THR A 270 -4.07 -3.58 -13.58
CA THR A 270 -4.85 -2.46 -14.06
C THR A 270 -6.34 -2.69 -13.81
N ASP A 271 -7.01 -1.68 -13.25
CA ASP A 271 -8.46 -1.66 -13.17
C ASP A 271 -9.00 -0.92 -14.40
N GLU A 272 -10.14 -1.37 -14.95
CA GLU A 272 -10.81 -0.71 -16.09
C GLU A 272 -11.29 0.70 -15.74
N GLN A 273 -11.52 0.96 -14.46
CA GLN A 273 -11.96 2.25 -13.93
C GLN A 273 -10.98 2.77 -12.88
N LYS A 274 -10.87 4.10 -12.77
CA LYS A 274 -10.10 4.74 -11.71
C LYS A 274 -10.85 4.67 -10.38
N VAL A 275 -10.69 3.55 -9.67
CA VAL A 275 -11.28 3.29 -8.35
C VAL A 275 -10.34 3.78 -7.25
N PRO A 276 -10.84 4.43 -6.17
CA PRO A 276 -10.00 4.76 -5.01
C PRO A 276 -9.44 3.49 -4.37
N THR A 277 -8.19 3.51 -3.91
CA THR A 277 -7.58 2.33 -3.30
C THR A 277 -8.37 1.87 -2.06
N PRO A 278 -8.68 0.57 -1.90
CA PRO A 278 -9.57 0.09 -0.84
C PRO A 278 -9.19 0.51 0.59
N TYR A 279 -7.90 0.52 0.92
CA TYR A 279 -7.44 0.88 2.27
C TYR A 279 -7.58 2.36 2.64
N ASN A 280 -7.80 3.24 1.66
CA ASN A 280 -8.11 4.66 1.85
C ASN A 280 -9.62 4.94 1.86
N GLY A 281 -10.41 4.00 1.34
CA GLY A 281 -11.83 4.20 1.07
C GLY A 281 -12.14 5.25 0.00
N MET A 282 -13.41 5.36 -0.37
CA MET A 282 -13.93 6.43 -1.21
C MET A 282 -14.33 7.63 -0.34
N ILE A 283 -13.87 8.83 -0.70
CA ILE A 283 -14.20 10.08 0.01
C ILE A 283 -15.14 10.92 -0.84
N LYS A 284 -16.28 11.35 -0.28
CA LYS A 284 -17.24 12.27 -0.89
C LYS A 284 -17.54 13.42 0.05
N LYS A 285 -17.40 14.67 -0.41
CA LYS A 285 -17.64 15.88 0.41
C LYS A 285 -16.86 15.90 1.74
N ASN A 286 -15.63 15.38 1.76
CA ASN A 286 -14.80 15.19 2.97
C ASN A 286 -15.44 14.28 4.02
N GLU A 287 -16.19 13.27 3.60
CA GLU A 287 -16.70 12.19 4.44
C GLU A 287 -16.34 10.84 3.81
N LEU A 288 -16.07 9.84 4.64
CA LEU A 288 -15.83 8.47 4.20
C LEU A 288 -17.16 7.92 3.69
N TYR A 289 -17.16 7.59 2.42
CA TYR A 289 -18.33 7.17 1.68
C TYR A 289 -18.17 5.69 1.31
N GLU A 290 -18.13 4.88 2.37
CA GLU A 290 -17.88 3.44 2.37
C GLU A 290 -18.72 2.79 3.47
N VAL A 291 -18.78 1.46 3.51
CA VAL A 291 -19.36 0.70 4.64
C VAL A 291 -18.32 0.53 5.73
N THR A 292 -18.62 0.98 6.95
CA THR A 292 -17.79 0.74 8.14
C THR A 292 -18.67 0.26 9.30
N TYR A 293 -18.05 -0.26 10.36
CA TYR A 293 -18.80 -0.69 11.53
C TYR A 293 -19.48 0.47 12.26
N GLU A 294 -18.92 1.68 12.21
CA GLU A 294 -19.43 2.84 12.94
C GLU A 294 -20.56 3.59 12.22
N ASN A 295 -20.72 3.40 10.91
CA ASN A 295 -21.80 4.03 10.16
C ASN A 295 -23.00 3.12 9.93
N GLU A 296 -22.90 1.86 10.37
CA GLU A 296 -23.96 0.83 10.33
C GLU A 296 -24.60 0.62 8.95
N ARG A 297 -23.92 1.02 7.87
CA ARG A 297 -24.41 0.78 6.51
C ARG A 297 -24.40 -0.72 6.21
N SER A 298 -25.40 -1.18 5.48
CA SER A 298 -25.41 -2.55 4.93
C SER A 298 -24.34 -2.68 3.84
N LEU A 299 -23.83 -3.90 3.62
CA LEU A 299 -23.01 -4.23 2.46
C LEU A 299 -23.75 -4.03 1.13
N ASP A 300 -25.08 -4.02 1.16
CA ASP A 300 -25.91 -3.73 -0.02
C ASP A 300 -25.71 -2.30 -0.54
N PHE A 301 -25.13 -1.40 0.28
CA PHE A 301 -24.65 -0.09 -0.16
C PHE A 301 -23.74 -0.18 -1.39
N TYR A 302 -22.90 -1.22 -1.50
CA TYR A 302 -21.99 -1.36 -2.63
C TYR A 302 -22.72 -1.68 -3.94
N ASP A 303 -23.91 -2.27 -3.88
CA ASP A 303 -24.69 -2.63 -5.08
C ASP A 303 -25.18 -1.37 -5.82
N GLU A 304 -25.37 -0.28 -5.09
CA GLU A 304 -25.88 1.01 -5.58
C GLU A 304 -24.77 2.00 -5.98
N GLU A 305 -23.49 1.61 -5.87
CA GLU A 305 -22.34 2.51 -6.03
C GLU A 305 -21.44 2.12 -7.22
N PRO A 306 -21.75 2.57 -8.46
CA PRO A 306 -21.12 2.09 -9.69
C PRO A 306 -19.60 2.15 -9.73
N LYS A 307 -19.00 3.08 -8.98
CA LYS A 307 -17.54 3.29 -8.97
C LYS A 307 -16.79 2.25 -8.14
N ILE A 308 -17.40 1.71 -7.10
CA ILE A 308 -16.77 0.78 -6.14
C ILE A 308 -17.39 -0.62 -6.20
N LYS A 309 -18.61 -0.74 -6.74
CA LYS A 309 -19.30 -2.01 -7.00
C LYS A 309 -18.42 -3.04 -7.72
N PRO A 310 -17.68 -2.72 -8.81
CA PRO A 310 -16.94 -3.74 -9.55
C PRO A 310 -15.88 -4.48 -8.73
N GLN A 311 -15.24 -3.83 -7.76
CA GLN A 311 -14.26 -4.48 -6.89
C GLN A 311 -14.89 -5.45 -5.89
N MET A 312 -16.11 -5.12 -5.43
CA MET A 312 -16.87 -6.00 -4.54
C MET A 312 -17.48 -7.16 -5.32
N ASP A 313 -18.09 -6.89 -6.48
CA ASP A 313 -18.58 -7.92 -7.40
C ASP A 313 -17.47 -8.92 -7.74
N TYR A 314 -16.28 -8.41 -8.07
CA TYR A 314 -15.13 -9.25 -8.36
C TYR A 314 -14.82 -10.22 -7.20
N MET A 315 -14.81 -9.74 -5.96
CA MET A 315 -14.63 -10.59 -4.78
C MET A 315 -15.77 -11.60 -4.66
N TYR A 316 -17.01 -11.15 -4.75
CA TYR A 316 -18.21 -11.96 -4.54
C TYR A 316 -18.35 -13.08 -5.58
N GLU A 317 -18.00 -12.80 -6.82
CA GLU A 317 -18.15 -13.73 -7.94
C GLU A 317 -16.97 -14.71 -8.06
N ASN A 318 -15.76 -14.30 -7.66
CA ASN A 318 -14.56 -15.08 -7.97
C ASN A 318 -13.85 -15.66 -6.74
N ILE A 319 -14.05 -15.12 -5.52
CA ILE A 319 -13.18 -15.44 -4.38
C ILE A 319 -13.94 -15.72 -3.09
N VAL A 320 -14.81 -14.82 -2.64
CA VAL A 320 -15.57 -14.94 -1.38
C VAL A 320 -17.03 -14.60 -1.63
N PRO A 321 -17.96 -15.57 -1.62
CA PRO A 321 -19.38 -15.29 -1.86
C PRO A 321 -19.95 -14.22 -0.93
N LYS A 322 -20.84 -13.37 -1.46
CA LYS A 322 -21.43 -12.23 -0.74
C LYS A 322 -22.03 -12.61 0.61
N ASP A 323 -22.81 -13.69 0.66
CA ASP A 323 -23.46 -14.14 1.89
C ASP A 323 -22.46 -14.59 2.96
N GLN A 324 -21.38 -15.25 2.55
CA GLN A 324 -20.33 -15.66 3.47
C GLN A 324 -19.53 -14.46 3.98
N TYR A 325 -19.24 -13.48 3.11
CA TYR A 325 -18.58 -12.25 3.54
C TYR A 325 -19.47 -11.43 4.48
N LYS A 326 -20.79 -11.36 4.21
CA LYS A 326 -21.77 -10.70 5.08
C LYS A 326 -21.82 -11.35 6.46
N LEU A 327 -21.80 -12.69 6.52
CA LEU A 327 -21.73 -13.42 7.78
C LEU A 327 -20.45 -13.10 8.55
N PHE A 328 -19.28 -13.18 7.89
CA PHE A 328 -17.99 -12.84 8.50
C PHE A 328 -17.96 -11.39 9.02
N TRP A 329 -18.36 -10.42 8.20
CA TRP A 329 -18.42 -9.00 8.56
C TRP A 329 -19.30 -8.78 9.80
N ASN A 330 -20.51 -9.34 9.80
CA ASN A 330 -21.42 -9.20 10.94
C ASN A 330 -20.86 -9.84 12.22
N ASN A 331 -20.27 -11.04 12.11
CA ASN A 331 -19.69 -11.75 13.25
C ASN A 331 -18.47 -11.03 13.84
N TYR A 332 -17.69 -10.34 13.01
CA TYR A 332 -16.51 -9.58 13.46
C TYR A 332 -16.88 -8.26 14.18
N LYS A 333 -18.08 -7.70 13.97
CA LYS A 333 -18.50 -6.39 14.54
C LYS A 333 -18.25 -6.27 16.05
N ALA A 334 -18.61 -7.29 16.83
CA ALA A 334 -18.44 -7.26 18.29
C ALA A 334 -16.95 -7.22 18.70
N ARG A 335 -16.11 -7.99 18.00
CA ARG A 335 -14.66 -8.00 18.20
C ARG A 335 -14.04 -6.65 17.84
N TYR A 336 -14.45 -6.08 16.71
CA TYR A 336 -13.98 -4.77 16.26
C TYR A 336 -14.16 -3.71 17.34
N PHE A 337 -15.38 -3.54 17.86
CA PHE A 337 -15.65 -2.53 18.89
C PHE A 337 -14.95 -2.82 20.22
N LYS A 338 -14.84 -4.10 20.61
CA LYS A 338 -14.06 -4.50 21.80
C LYS A 338 -12.59 -4.13 21.66
N LEU A 339 -11.97 -4.38 20.51
CA LEU A 339 -10.58 -4.02 20.25
C LEU A 339 -10.39 -2.51 20.17
N LYS A 340 -11.32 -1.81 19.50
CA LYS A 340 -11.33 -0.34 19.42
C LYS A 340 -11.29 0.25 20.83
N GLU A 341 -12.21 -0.15 21.70
CA GLU A 341 -12.23 0.33 23.09
C GLU A 341 -10.95 -0.01 23.87
N ARG A 342 -10.37 -1.19 23.68
CA ARG A 342 -9.10 -1.56 24.32
C ARG A 342 -7.94 -0.68 23.88
N TYR A 343 -7.80 -0.42 22.59
CA TYR A 343 -6.75 0.47 22.08
C TYR A 343 -6.97 1.91 22.52
N ARG A 344 -8.22 2.36 22.63
CA ARG A 344 -8.56 3.70 23.13
C ARG A 344 -7.99 3.91 24.52
N ARG A 345 -8.20 2.94 25.41
CA ARG A 345 -7.67 2.96 26.78
C ARG A 345 -6.16 2.80 26.81
N ALA A 346 -5.62 1.81 26.08
CA ALA A 346 -4.20 1.48 26.11
C ALA A 346 -3.30 2.60 25.58
N TYR A 347 -3.78 3.39 24.62
CA TYR A 347 -3.04 4.51 24.05
C TYR A 347 -3.48 5.87 24.60
N GLU A 348 -4.43 5.91 25.53
CA GLU A 348 -4.97 7.16 26.07
C GLU A 348 -5.41 8.11 24.94
N ILE A 349 -6.25 7.60 24.02
CA ILE A 349 -6.76 8.39 22.90
C ILE A 349 -7.82 9.37 23.42
N GLU A 350 -7.55 10.65 23.23
CA GLU A 350 -8.42 11.75 23.65
C GLU A 350 -9.44 12.09 22.55
N GLY A 351 -10.68 12.44 22.96
CA GLY A 351 -11.72 12.92 22.07
C GLY A 351 -12.54 11.83 21.35
N GLU A 352 -13.11 12.19 20.21
CA GLU A 352 -13.86 11.27 19.32
C GLU A 352 -12.88 10.41 18.49
N TRP A 353 -13.15 9.10 18.42
CA TRP A 353 -12.50 8.13 17.52
C TRP A 353 -13.52 7.20 16.88
#